data_AF-A0A933LQA5-F1
#
_entry.id   AF-A0A933LQA5-F1
#
_cell.length_a   1.000
_cell.length_b   1.000
_cell.length_c   1.000
_cell.angle_alpha   90.00
_cell.angle_beta   90.00
_cell.angle_gamma   90.00
#
_symmetry.space_group_name_H-M   'P 1'
#
loop_
_entity.id
_entity.type
_entity.pdbx_description
1 polymer ?
#
loop_
_entity_poly.entity_id
_entity_poly.type
_entity_poly.pdbx_seq_one_letter_code
_entity_poly.pdbx_strand_id
1 'polypeptide(L)'
;MGRKIQFEWEVPEEVFTIKLWKDEKEAALEIKRSAVLDLVRRTKISWRRGAELLGITYREFLDLMSEHRIPAFDYEEGWLAKEMADLQTLPDK
;
A
#
# COMPACT_ATOMS: atom_id res chain seq x y z
N MET A 1 10.65 9.54 17.91
CA MET A 1 9.55 10.34 18.49
C MET A 1 8.37 10.30 17.55
N GLY A 2 7.21 9.81 17.99
CA GLY A 2 5.96 9.84 17.22
C GLY A 2 5.05 10.96 17.73
N ARG A 3 4.33 11.62 16.82
CA ARG A 3 3.22 12.52 17.19
C ARG A 3 1.91 11.77 16.99
N LYS A 4 0.95 11.93 17.92
CA LYS A 4 -0.39 11.37 17.77
C LYS A 4 -1.24 12.35 16.95
N ILE A 5 -1.92 11.84 15.93
CA ILE A 5 -2.89 12.60 15.14
C ILE A 5 -4.28 12.05 15.52
N GLN A 6 -5.21 12.94 15.86
CA GLN A 6 -6.63 12.63 16.01
C GLN A 6 -7.37 13.22 14.81
N PHE A 7 -8.26 12.42 14.23
CA PHE A 7 -9.03 12.76 13.04
C PHE A 7 -10.45 12.25 13.24
N GLU A 8 -11.42 13.12 13.00
CA GLU A 8 -12.84 12.83 13.05
C GLU A 8 -13.42 13.23 11.69
N TRP A 9 -14.26 12.37 11.13
CA TRP A 9 -14.86 12.59 9.82
C TRP A 9 -16.29 12.08 9.85
N GLU A 10 -17.21 13.00 9.63
CA GLU A 10 -18.61 12.69 9.40
C GLU A 10 -18.80 12.26 7.94
N VAL A 11 -19.31 11.06 7.75
CA VAL A 11 -19.61 10.48 6.44
C VAL A 11 -21.12 10.24 6.32
N PRO A 12 -21.68 10.28 5.10
CA PRO A 12 -23.10 9.99 4.90
C PRO A 12 -23.45 8.55 5.34
N GLU A 13 -24.59 8.35 5.99
CA GLU A 13 -25.07 7.04 6.48
C GLU A 13 -25.20 5.99 5.35
N GLU A 14 -25.40 6.46 4.12
CA GLU A 14 -25.51 5.63 2.92
C GLU A 14 -24.29 4.73 2.73
N VAL A 15 -23.09 5.12 3.19
CA VAL A 15 -21.87 4.30 3.07
C VAL A 15 -21.96 2.99 3.85
N PHE A 16 -22.64 3.00 5.00
CA PHE A 16 -22.91 1.81 5.80
C PHE A 16 -24.09 1.02 5.24
N THR A 17 -25.08 1.72 4.67
CA THR A 17 -26.24 1.09 4.02
C THR A 17 -25.83 0.27 2.79
N ILE A 18 -24.92 0.78 1.96
CA ILE A 18 -24.37 0.04 0.81
C ILE A 18 -23.30 -0.99 1.21
N LYS A 19 -23.02 -1.14 2.51
CA LYS A 19 -22.00 -2.04 3.07
C LYS A 19 -20.61 -1.79 2.51
N LEU A 20 -20.26 -0.51 2.32
CA LEU A 20 -18.87 -0.15 2.03
C LEU A 20 -17.97 -0.55 3.21
N TRP A 21 -18.46 -0.30 4.43
CA TRP A 21 -17.90 -0.80 5.69
C TRP A 21 -19.02 -1.37 6.55
N LYS A 22 -18.70 -2.32 7.42
CA LYS A 22 -19.63 -2.94 8.37
C LYS A 22 -19.94 -2.01 9.54
N ASP A 23 -18.94 -1.28 10.01
CA ASP A 23 -19.02 -0.36 11.13
C ASP A 23 -17.95 0.74 11.03
N GLU A 24 -18.01 1.72 11.93
CA GLU A 24 -17.09 2.86 11.98
C GLU A 24 -15.65 2.43 12.28
N LYS A 25 -15.45 1.30 12.97
CA LYS A 25 -14.11 0.79 13.28
C LYS A 25 -13.43 0.23 12.03
N GLU A 26 -14.17 -0.53 11.21
CA GLU A 26 -13.69 -1.02 9.92
C GLU A 26 -13.41 0.16 8.98
N ALA A 27 -14.30 1.17 8.94
CA ALA A 27 -14.08 2.39 8.18
C ALA A 27 -12.79 3.11 8.59
N ALA A 28 -12.59 3.35 9.88
CA ALA A 28 -11.38 4.00 10.39
C ALA A 28 -10.10 3.21 10.07
N LEU A 29 -10.17 1.88 10.15
CA LEU A 29 -9.04 1.01 9.80
C LEU A 29 -8.71 1.08 8.31
N GLU A 30 -9.70 1.00 7.44
CA GLU A 30 -9.54 1.08 5.98
C GLU A 30 -9.01 2.45 5.54
N ILE A 31 -9.48 3.53 6.15
CA ILE A 31 -8.96 4.89 5.92
C ILE A 31 -7.49 4.97 6.33
N LYS A 32 -7.13 4.43 7.50
CA LYS A 32 -5.74 4.40 7.98
C LYS A 32 -4.85 3.59 7.03
N ARG A 33 -5.32 2.42 6.57
CA ARG A 33 -4.63 1.59 5.57
C ARG A 33 -4.38 2.37 4.30
N SER A 34 -5.43 2.99 3.75
CA SER A 34 -5.36 3.80 2.53
C SER A 34 -4.35 4.95 2.65
N ALA A 35 -4.33 5.66 3.78
CA ALA A 35 -3.38 6.74 4.02
C ALA A 35 -1.92 6.24 4.09
N VAL A 36 -1.66 5.12 4.77
CA VAL A 36 -0.32 4.53 4.86
C VAL A 36 0.16 4.03 3.49
N LEU A 37 -0.72 3.36 2.74
CA LEU A 37 -0.46 2.89 1.39
C LEU A 37 -0.14 4.04 0.43
N ASP A 38 -0.86 5.17 0.53
CA ASP A 38 -0.56 6.36 -0.29
C ASP A 38 0.81 6.96 0.04
N LEU A 39 1.22 7.00 1.32
CA LEU A 39 2.56 7.46 1.70
C LEU A 39 3.67 6.56 1.13
N VAL A 40 3.44 5.24 1.11
CA VAL A 40 4.34 4.28 0.46
C VAL A 40 4.38 4.51 -1.06
N ARG A 41 3.22 4.62 -1.70
CA ARG A 41 3.10 4.84 -3.15
C ARG A 41 3.82 6.10 -3.61
N ARG A 42 3.78 7.17 -2.80
CA ARG A 42 4.48 8.44 -3.06
C ARG A 42 5.92 8.47 -2.56
N THR A 43 6.47 7.31 -2.23
CA THR A 43 7.85 7.11 -1.73
C THR A 43 8.21 7.98 -0.51
N LYS A 44 7.22 8.38 0.29
CA LYS A 44 7.42 9.19 1.51
C LYS A 44 7.86 8.37 2.71
N ILE A 45 7.52 7.08 2.72
CA ILE A 45 7.95 6.10 3.71
C ILE A 45 8.31 4.78 3.02
N SER A 46 9.17 3.98 3.65
CA SER A 46 9.46 2.62 3.18
C SER A 46 8.31 1.65 3.47
N TRP A 47 8.28 0.51 2.78
CA TRP A 47 7.24 -0.52 2.99
C TRP A 47 7.30 -1.10 4.39
N ARG A 48 8.51 -1.34 4.91
CA ARG A 48 8.71 -1.81 6.29
C ARG A 48 8.11 -0.83 7.29
N ARG A 49 8.29 0.48 7.04
CA ARG A 49 7.69 1.52 7.88
C ARG A 49 6.17 1.55 7.77
N GLY A 50 5.61 1.28 6.59
CA GLY A 50 4.18 1.11 6.38
C GLY A 50 3.60 -0.04 7.22
N ALA A 51 4.24 -1.21 7.20
CA ALA A 51 3.85 -2.37 8.01
C ALA A 51 3.85 -2.04 9.52
N GLU A 52 4.92 -1.38 10.00
CA GLU A 52 5.04 -0.93 11.39
C GLU A 52 3.91 0.03 11.81
N LEU A 53 3.52 0.97 10.94
CA LEU A 53 2.44 1.94 11.24
C LEU A 53 1.06 1.29 11.32
N LEU A 54 0.85 0.20 10.58
CA LEU A 54 -0.38 -0.58 10.62
C LEU A 54 -0.36 -1.68 11.68
N GLY A 55 0.80 -1.98 12.28
CA GLY A 55 0.95 -3.02 13.28
C GLY A 55 0.77 -4.44 12.71
N ILE A 56 1.08 -4.61 11.43
CA ILE A 56 1.00 -5.90 10.72
C ILE A 56 2.39 -6.39 10.33
N THR A 57 2.52 -7.66 9.99
CA THR A 57 3.78 -8.23 9.51
C THR A 57 4.15 -7.65 8.14
N TYR A 58 5.45 -7.72 7.82
CA TYR A 58 5.93 -7.30 6.50
C TYR A 58 5.27 -8.09 5.36
N ARG A 59 4.99 -9.39 5.56
CA ARG A 59 4.33 -10.24 4.56
C ARG A 59 2.88 -9.82 4.33
N GLU A 60 2.11 -9.64 5.40
CA GLU A 60 0.73 -9.13 5.30
C GLU A 60 0.67 -7.75 4.64
N PHE A 61 1.70 -6.91 4.86
CA PHE A 61 1.79 -5.62 4.18
C PHE A 61 2.03 -5.75 2.67
N LEU A 62 2.84 -6.71 2.23
CA LEU A 62 3.02 -6.98 0.80
C LEU A 62 1.72 -7.50 0.16
N ASP A 63 0.98 -8.34 0.86
CA ASP A 63 -0.34 -8.82 0.42
C ASP A 63 -1.31 -7.63 0.27
N LEU A 64 -1.35 -6.74 1.26
CA LEU A 64 -2.14 -5.50 1.22
C LEU A 64 -1.73 -4.58 0.05
N MET A 65 -0.44 -4.41 -0.21
CA MET A 65 0.03 -3.64 -1.38
C MET A 65 -0.47 -4.24 -2.69
N SER A 66 -0.44 -5.58 -2.81
CA SER A 66 -0.91 -6.31 -3.98
C SER A 66 -2.41 -6.10 -4.21
N GLU A 67 -3.23 -6.22 -3.17
CA GLU A 67 -4.69 -5.98 -3.22
C GLU A 67 -5.02 -4.57 -3.71
N HIS A 68 -4.24 -3.56 -3.28
CA HIS A 68 -4.41 -2.16 -3.67
C HIS A 68 -3.63 -1.78 -4.94
N ARG A 69 -3.07 -2.75 -5.68
CA ARG A 69 -2.30 -2.55 -6.91
C ARG A 69 -1.14 -1.55 -6.77
N ILE A 70 -0.48 -1.54 -5.63
CA ILE A 70 0.72 -0.74 -5.41
C ILE A 70 1.93 -1.56 -5.84
N PRO A 71 2.70 -1.11 -6.85
CA PRO A 71 3.87 -1.84 -7.30
C PRO A 71 4.89 -2.00 -6.18
N ALA A 72 5.33 -3.23 -5.96
CA ALA A 72 6.48 -3.53 -5.11
C ALA A 72 7.81 -3.29 -5.85
N PHE A 73 7.79 -2.74 -7.06
CA PHE A 73 9.01 -2.40 -7.79
C PHE A 73 8.79 -1.07 -8.47
N ASP A 74 9.74 -0.16 -8.26
CA ASP A 74 9.82 1.08 -9.02
C ASP A 74 10.60 0.74 -10.30
N TYR A 75 9.86 0.32 -11.33
CA TYR A 75 10.44 0.08 -12.63
C TYR A 75 10.76 1.44 -13.24
N GLU A 76 12.04 1.80 -13.25
CA GLU A 76 12.48 2.95 -14.04
C GLU A 76 12.06 2.78 -15.50
N GLU A 77 11.81 3.90 -16.18
CA GLU A 77 11.47 3.87 -17.59
C GLU A 77 12.57 3.16 -18.39
N GLY A 78 12.18 2.13 -19.16
CA GLY A 78 13.13 1.30 -19.89
C GLY A 78 13.75 0.13 -19.10
N TRP A 79 13.43 -0.05 -17.81
CA TRP A 79 13.93 -1.18 -17.01
C TRP A 79 13.64 -2.53 -17.67
N LEU A 80 12.41 -2.74 -18.14
CA LEU A 80 12.01 -4.00 -18.78
C LEU A 80 12.77 -4.27 -20.08
N ALA A 81 13.02 -3.23 -20.88
CA ALA A 81 13.76 -3.36 -22.13
C ALA A 81 15.22 -3.77 -21.87
N LYS A 82 15.82 -3.20 -20.82
CA LYS A 82 17.17 -3.56 -20.36
C LYS A 82 17.23 -5.01 -19.89
N GLU A 83 16.29 -5.42 -19.04
CA GLU A 83 16.24 -6.80 -18.51
C GLU A 83 16.05 -7.83 -19.64
N MET A 84 15.18 -7.53 -20.61
CA MET A 84 14.95 -8.39 -21.78
C MET A 84 16.20 -8.52 -22.68
N ALA A 85 16.97 -7.44 -22.83
CA ALA A 85 18.23 -7.48 -23.57
C ALA A 85 19.28 -8.32 -22.84
N ASP A 86 19.41 -8.15 -21.53
CA ASP A 86 20.34 -8.91 -20.71
C ASP A 86 20.05 -10.42 -20.79
N LEU A 87 18.77 -10.82 -20.70
CA LEU A 87 18.34 -12.22 -20.84
C LEU A 87 18.67 -12.84 -22.21
N GLN A 88 18.63 -12.08 -23.30
CA GLN A 88 18.97 -12.56 -24.65
C GLN A 88 20.47 -12.77 -24.86
N THR A 89 21.30 -12.15 -24.02
CA THR A 89 22.77 -12.27 -24.08
C THR A 89 23.35 -13.31 -23.13
N LEU A 90 22.51 -13.91 -22.28
CA LEU A 90 22.93 -15.01 -21.42
C LEU A 90 23.22 -16.25 -22.28
N PRO A 91 24.43 -16.84 -22.18
CA PRO A 91 24.71 -18.09 -22.88
C PRO A 91 23.82 -19.20 -22.33
N ASP A 92 23.29 -20.04 -23.23
CA ASP A 92 22.64 -21.29 -22.85
C ASP A 92 23.59 -22.09 -21.95
N LYS A 93 23.12 -22.42 -20.74
CA LYS A 93 23.84 -23.24 -19.78
C LYS A 93 23.88 -24.70 -20.20
#